data_AF-A0A556C5H8-F1
#
_entry.id   AF-A0A556C5H8-F1
#
_cell.length_a   1.000
_cell.length_b   1.000
_cell.length_c   1.000
_cell.angle_alpha   90.00
_cell.angle_beta   90.00
_cell.angle_gamma   90.00
#
_symmetry.space_group_name_H-M   'P 1'
#
loop_
_entity.id
_entity.type
_entity.pdbx_description
1 polymer ?
#
loop_
_entity_poly.entity_id
_entity_poly.type
_entity_poly.pdbx_seq_one_letter_code
_entity_poly.pdbx_strand_id
1 'polypeptide(L)'
;MNDNPWLPIDTMPLSTVGADVDVKESQRLYSNVHVTGIRYEREVVEELFMSGAAPQISIGRIADFTITHTTGTIRATLKAEWRPHA
;
A
#
# COMPACT_ATOMS: atom_id res chain seq x y z
N MET A 1 -6.40 24.08 10.63
CA MET A 1 -5.87 23.03 9.75
C MET A 1 -5.29 21.97 10.67
N ASN A 2 -5.86 20.76 10.67
CA ASN A 2 -5.31 19.68 11.48
C ASN A 2 -4.13 19.13 10.69
N ASP A 3 -2.91 19.50 11.08
CA ASP A 3 -1.67 19.07 10.41
C ASP A 3 -1.37 17.62 10.80
N ASN A 4 -2.24 16.70 10.39
CA ASN A 4 -1.98 15.28 10.54
C ASN A 4 -0.66 14.96 9.82
N PRO A 5 0.26 14.20 10.44
CA PRO A 5 1.54 13.90 9.84
C PRO A 5 1.38 13.02 8.61
N TRP A 6 2.35 13.09 7.70
CA TRP A 6 2.53 12.07 6.68
C TRP A 6 3.09 10.81 7.34
N LEU A 7 2.45 9.68 7.08
CA LEU A 7 2.78 8.38 7.62
C LEU A 7 3.24 7.45 6.47
N PRO A 8 4.16 6.52 6.70
CA PRO A 8 4.54 5.51 5.71
C PRO A 8 3.31 4.72 5.23
N ILE A 9 3.20 4.45 3.92
CA ILE A 9 2.00 3.83 3.33
C ILE A 9 1.65 2.45 3.92
N ASP A 10 2.66 1.71 4.37
CA ASP A 10 2.51 0.38 4.96
C ASP A 10 1.87 0.40 6.36
N THR A 11 1.76 1.58 6.97
CA THR A 11 1.04 1.79 8.23
C THR A 11 -0.45 2.08 8.04
N MET A 12 -0.93 2.22 6.80
CA MET A 12 -2.34 2.52 6.52
C MET A 12 -3.24 1.37 7.00
N PRO A 13 -4.09 1.59 8.03
CA PRO A 13 -4.95 0.55 8.55
C PRO A 13 -6.11 0.27 7.59
N LEU A 14 -6.60 -0.97 7.59
CA LEU A 14 -7.80 -1.34 6.81
C LEU A 14 -9.05 -0.55 7.23
N SER A 15 -9.08 -0.01 8.45
CA SER A 15 -10.15 0.89 8.93
C SER A 15 -10.20 2.23 8.21
N THR A 16 -9.21 2.55 7.37
CA THR A 16 -9.22 3.74 6.52
C THR A 16 -10.22 3.61 5.35
N VAL A 17 -10.72 2.41 5.04
CA VAL A 17 -11.82 2.25 4.08
C VAL A 17 -13.06 3.00 4.59
N GLY A 18 -13.59 3.90 3.77
CA GLY A 18 -14.68 4.81 4.10
C GLY A 18 -14.23 6.19 4.60
N ALA A 19 -12.92 6.43 4.71
CA ALA A 19 -12.35 7.72 5.11
C ALA A 19 -11.69 8.45 3.94
N ASP A 20 -11.52 9.75 4.10
CA ASP A 20 -10.78 10.60 3.16
C ASP A 20 -9.31 10.71 3.61
N VAL A 21 -8.40 10.59 2.64
CA VAL A 21 -6.95 10.66 2.88
C VAL A 21 -6.25 11.46 1.78
N ASP A 22 -5.03 11.88 2.06
CA ASP A 22 -4.07 12.17 0.99
C ASP A 22 -3.08 11.03 0.86
N VAL A 23 -2.60 10.82 -0.37
CA VAL A 23 -1.54 9.86 -0.70
C VAL A 23 -0.52 10.60 -1.53
N LYS A 24 0.77 10.46 -1.20
CA LYS A 24 1.84 11.01 -2.02
C LYS A 24 2.92 9.99 -2.26
N GLU A 25 3.52 10.05 -3.42
CA GLU A 25 4.70 9.27 -3.76
C GLU A 25 5.61 10.11 -4.65
N SER A 26 6.83 10.37 -4.16
CA SER A 26 7.80 11.26 -4.82
C SER A 26 7.21 12.65 -5.14
N GLN A 27 6.89 12.93 -6.41
CA GLN A 27 6.32 14.22 -6.87
C GLN A 27 4.81 14.16 -7.13
N ARG A 28 4.18 12.98 -6.98
CA ARG A 28 2.75 12.79 -7.21
C ARG A 28 2.01 12.94 -5.89
N LEU A 29 1.02 13.83 -5.88
CA LEU A 29 0.10 14.03 -4.76
C LEU A 29 -1.32 13.72 -5.24
N TYR A 30 -1.98 12.81 -4.53
CA TYR A 30 -3.40 12.51 -4.66
C TYR A 30 -4.08 13.03 -3.40
N SER A 31 -4.85 14.10 -3.55
CA SER A 31 -5.52 14.75 -2.41
C SER A 31 -7.01 14.44 -2.33
N ASN A 32 -7.56 14.45 -1.12
CA ASN A 32 -8.98 14.18 -0.84
C ASN A 32 -9.47 12.86 -1.48
N VAL A 33 -8.67 11.81 -1.34
CA VAL A 33 -8.97 10.48 -1.85
C VAL A 33 -9.94 9.79 -0.88
N HIS A 34 -11.18 9.61 -1.30
CA HIS A 34 -12.13 8.77 -0.58
C HIS A 34 -11.82 7.29 -0.79
N VAL A 35 -11.35 6.61 0.24
CA VAL A 35 -10.88 5.23 0.14
C VAL A 35 -12.05 4.26 0.16
N THR A 36 -12.21 3.47 -0.91
CA THR A 36 -13.25 2.42 -1.00
C THR A 36 -12.68 1.00 -0.91
N GLY A 37 -11.35 0.86 -0.97
CA GLY A 37 -10.68 -0.42 -0.78
C GLY A 37 -9.17 -0.27 -0.65
N ILE A 38 -8.54 -1.19 0.07
CA ILE A 38 -7.08 -1.25 0.24
C ILE A 38 -6.65 -2.68 -0.04
N ARG A 39 -5.65 -2.85 -0.90
CA ARG A 39 -5.01 -4.15 -1.19
C ARG A 39 -3.50 -4.04 -1.04
N TYR A 40 -2.92 -5.04 -0.40
CA TYR A 40 -1.48 -5.21 -0.25
C TYR A 40 -1.02 -6.39 -1.10
N GLU A 41 -0.05 -6.18 -1.98
CA GLU A 41 0.57 -7.24 -2.75
C GLU A 41 1.94 -7.56 -2.15
N ARG A 42 2.18 -8.84 -1.87
CA ARG A 42 3.45 -9.33 -1.33
C ARG A 42 4.20 -10.07 -2.41
N GLU A 43 5.52 -9.89 -2.42
CA GLU A 43 6.41 -10.67 -3.26
C GLU A 43 6.33 -12.16 -2.84
N VAL A 44 6.30 -13.06 -3.80
CA VAL A 44 6.43 -14.51 -3.54
C VAL A 44 7.85 -14.90 -3.90
N VAL A 45 8.62 -15.36 -2.91
CA VAL A 45 9.99 -15.80 -3.11
C VAL A 45 9.99 -17.32 -3.18
N GLU A 46 10.29 -17.85 -4.36
CA GLU A 46 10.47 -19.27 -4.60
C GLU A 46 11.97 -19.60 -4.57
N GLU A 47 12.41 -20.31 -3.53
CA GLU A 47 13.79 -20.79 -3.45
C GLU A 47 13.92 -22.14 -4.14
N LEU A 48 14.60 -22.15 -5.30
CA LEU A 48 14.96 -23.36 -6.03
C LEU A 48 16.21 -23.98 -5.39
N PHE A 49 16.04 -25.07 -4.64
CA PHE A 49 17.15 -25.88 -4.16
C PHE A 49 17.67 -26.79 -5.28
N MET A 50 18.94 -26.60 -5.69
CA MET A 50 19.63 -27.52 -6.62
C MET A 50 20.03 -28.82 -5.92
N SER A 51 19.08 -29.60 -5.41
CA SER A 51 19.30 -30.97 -4.93
C SER A 51 17.98 -31.70 -4.64
N GLY A 52 17.11 -31.90 -5.64
CA GLY A 52 15.96 -32.82 -5.55
C GLY A 52 14.92 -32.56 -4.45
N ALA A 53 15.02 -31.46 -3.70
CA ALA A 53 14.06 -31.05 -2.68
C ALA A 53 12.91 -30.26 -3.32
N ALA A 54 11.70 -30.41 -2.78
CA ALA A 54 10.56 -29.60 -3.21
C ALA A 54 10.85 -28.11 -2.99
N PRO A 55 10.47 -27.22 -3.93
CA PRO A 55 10.68 -25.78 -3.78
C PRO A 55 9.96 -25.28 -2.53
N GLN A 56 10.65 -24.50 -1.71
CA GLN A 56 10.05 -23.85 -0.55
C GLN A 56 9.49 -22.50 -0.99
N ILE A 57 8.17 -22.35 -0.92
CA ILE A 57 7.49 -21.08 -1.17
C ILE A 57 7.51 -20.26 0.12
N SER A 58 8.05 -19.05 0.06
CA SER A 58 7.99 -18.09 1.16
C SER A 58 7.31 -16.79 0.72
N ILE A 59 6.55 -16.18 1.63
CA ILE A 59 5.91 -14.89 1.39
C ILE A 59 6.91 -13.80 1.79
N GLY A 60 7.36 -13.03 0.79
CA GLY A 60 8.27 -11.90 0.92
C GLY A 60 7.60 -10.63 1.46
N ARG A 61 8.30 -9.50 1.31
CA ARG A 61 7.86 -8.19 1.80
C ARG A 61 6.68 -7.68 0.97
N ILE A 62 5.92 -6.73 1.52
CA ILE A 62 4.91 -6.00 0.74
C ILE A 62 5.65 -5.20 -0.33
N ALA A 63 5.32 -5.45 -1.60
CA ALA A 63 5.95 -4.81 -2.74
C ALA A 63 5.13 -3.58 -3.17
N ASP A 64 3.81 -3.75 -3.23
CA ASP A 64 2.90 -2.75 -3.80
C ASP A 64 1.61 -2.60 -2.97
N PHE A 65 1.06 -1.39 -3.02
CA PHE A 65 -0.17 -0.96 -2.39
C PHE A 65 -1.13 -0.49 -3.47
N THR A 66 -2.35 -0.98 -3.44
CA THR A 66 -3.43 -0.47 -4.29
C THR A 66 -4.51 0.13 -3.40
N ILE A 67 -4.79 1.42 -3.61
CA ILE A 67 -5.87 2.15 -2.95
C ILE A 67 -6.95 2.38 -4.00
N THR A 68 -8.13 1.82 -3.77
CA THR A 68 -9.30 2.03 -4.63
C THR A 68 -10.06 3.24 -4.13
N HIS A 69 -10.49 4.09 -5.05
CA HIS A 69 -11.39 5.21 -4.80
C HIS A 69 -12.49 5.24 -5.88
N THR A 70 -13.47 6.13 -5.74
CA THR A 70 -14.68 6.17 -6.58
C THR A 70 -14.41 6.29 -8.09
N THR A 71 -13.29 6.91 -8.47
CA THR A 71 -12.95 7.21 -9.86
C THR A 71 -11.78 6.39 -10.41
N GLY A 72 -11.20 5.48 -9.62
CA GLY A 72 -10.05 4.70 -10.08
C GLY A 72 -9.27 4.01 -8.97
N THR A 73 -8.00 3.73 -9.27
CA THR A 73 -7.05 3.13 -8.33
C THR A 73 -5.73 3.88 -8.33
N ILE A 74 -5.14 4.02 -7.15
CA ILE A 74 -3.79 4.52 -6.96
C ILE A 74 -2.91 3.31 -6.65
N ARG A 75 -1.92 3.07 -7.51
CA ARG A 75 -0.85 2.10 -7.24
C ARG A 75 0.36 2.84 -6.66
N ALA A 76 0.85 2.36 -5.54
CA ALA A 76 1.92 2.98 -4.77
C ALA A 76 2.91 1.91 -4.28
N THR A 77 4.19 2.27 -4.18
CA THR A 77 5.24 1.42 -3.60
C THR A 77 5.43 1.73 -2.12
N LEU A 78 6.31 0.99 -1.43
CA LEU A 78 6.72 1.28 -0.04
C LEU A 78 7.30 2.68 0.20
N LYS A 79 7.64 3.43 -0.85
CA LYS A 79 8.12 4.82 -0.73
C LYS A 79 6.99 5.84 -0.59
N ALA A 80 5.75 5.43 -0.79
CA ALA A 80 4.61 6.31 -0.65
C ALA A 80 4.33 6.61 0.83
N GLU A 81 3.69 7.75 1.04
CA GLU A 81 3.22 8.20 2.34
C GLU A 81 1.73 8.55 2.22
N TRP A 82 1.00 8.43 3.32
CA TRP A 82 -0.41 8.77 3.41
C TRP A 82 -0.69 9.68 4.59
N ARG A 83 -1.82 10.36 4.57
CA ARG A 83 -2.25 11.23 5.66
C ARG A 83 -3.78 11.14 5.83
N PRO A 84 -4.30 10.84 7.03
CA PRO A 84 -5.73 10.85 7.27
C PRO A 84 -6.28 12.29 7.32
N HIS A 85 -7.50 12.48 6.80
CA HIS A 85 -8.30 13.67 7.07
C HIS A 85 -9.26 13.27 8.19
N ALA A 86 -9.12 13.92 9.35
CA ALA A 86 -9.93 13.61 10.54
C ALA A 86 -11.40 14.01 10.34
#